data_AF-A0A803T971-F1
#
_entry.id   AF-A0A803T971-F1
#
_cell.length_a   1.000
_cell.length_b   1.000
_cell.length_c   1.000
_cell.angle_alpha   90.00
_cell.angle_beta   90.00
_cell.angle_gamma   90.00
#
_symmetry.space_group_name_H-M   'P 1'
#
loop_
_entity.id
_entity.type
_entity.pdbx_description
1 polymer ?
#
loop_
_entity_poly.entity_id
_entity_poly.type
_entity_poly.pdbx_seq_one_letter_code
_entity_poly.pdbx_strand_id
1 'polypeptide(L)'
;LQILSKTMGRTHFTRRISLLFAMEDYFAAVRKMEQTVMFPSLLLGVSLENQDDKDLHEYYSLLKSIKLAAEGGLKEKSLGLPEEDGKEEADLEGLFHFHVSCLHHILTRLTGMANTVTSKYNEIMGQIGQNEFSLRW
;
A
#
# COMPACT_ATOMS: atom_id res chain seq x y z
N LEU A 1 17.09 31.15 -36.82
CA LEU A 1 16.33 31.99 -35.88
C LEU A 1 15.78 31.09 -34.78
N GLN A 2 16.41 31.13 -33.60
CA GLN A 2 15.83 30.69 -32.33
C GLN A 2 14.59 31.54 -32.00
N ILE A 3 13.86 31.17 -30.92
CA ILE A 3 12.74 31.86 -30.22
C ILE A 3 11.41 31.11 -30.51
N LEU A 4 10.71 30.41 -29.60
CA LEU A 4 10.60 30.46 -28.12
C LEU A 4 10.33 29.09 -27.50
N SER A 5 11.03 28.80 -26.41
CA SER A 5 10.60 27.92 -25.33
C SER A 5 9.63 28.67 -24.41
N LYS A 6 8.57 28.01 -23.94
CA LYS A 6 8.23 27.92 -22.49
C LYS A 6 6.97 27.11 -22.21
N THR A 7 7.21 25.98 -21.54
CA THR A 7 6.54 25.52 -20.31
C THR A 7 5.01 25.45 -20.27
N MET A 8 4.51 24.22 -20.24
CA MET A 8 3.52 23.85 -19.22
C MET A 8 3.93 22.49 -18.65
N GLY A 9 4.66 22.54 -17.54
CA GLY A 9 4.98 21.37 -16.75
C GLY A 9 3.68 20.72 -16.31
N ARG A 10 3.38 19.54 -16.88
CA ARG A 10 2.24 18.72 -16.49
C ARG A 10 2.60 18.03 -15.17
N THR A 11 2.40 18.73 -14.06
CA THR A 11 2.56 18.24 -12.67
C THR A 11 1.45 17.26 -12.27
N HIS A 12 1.19 16.23 -13.09
CA HIS A 12 0.19 15.21 -12.81
C HIS A 12 0.73 13.77 -12.86
N PHE A 13 2.05 13.58 -12.90
CA PHE A 13 2.69 12.26 -12.81
C PHE A 13 3.23 11.90 -11.40
N THR A 14 3.20 12.83 -10.44
CA THR A 14 4.02 12.73 -9.23
C THR A 14 3.35 12.12 -7.99
N ARG A 15 2.09 11.64 -8.07
CA ARG A 15 1.36 11.13 -6.90
C ARG A 15 1.27 9.60 -6.80
N ARG A 16 1.43 8.84 -7.89
CA ARG A 16 1.44 7.35 -7.84
C ARG A 16 2.78 6.77 -7.39
N ILE A 17 3.84 7.54 -7.56
CA ILE A 17 5.19 7.26 -7.05
C ILE A 17 5.23 7.44 -5.52
N SER A 18 4.39 8.28 -4.92
CA SER A 18 4.59 8.68 -3.52
C SER A 18 4.39 7.57 -2.49
N LEU A 19 3.40 6.67 -2.66
CA LEU A 19 3.16 5.60 -1.66
C LEU A 19 4.16 4.45 -1.79
N LEU A 20 4.44 4.00 -3.02
CA LEU A 20 5.43 2.95 -3.25
C LEU A 20 6.81 3.38 -2.75
N PHE A 21 7.24 4.60 -3.07
CA PHE A 21 8.52 5.13 -2.61
C PHE A 21 8.56 5.32 -1.09
N ALA A 22 7.48 5.82 -0.47
CA ALA A 22 7.41 5.91 0.98
C ALA A 22 7.50 4.54 1.66
N MET A 23 6.90 3.50 1.07
CA MET A 23 7.04 2.12 1.57
C MET A 23 8.45 1.58 1.37
N GLU A 24 9.10 1.85 0.23
CA GLU A 24 10.48 1.47 -0.02
C GLU A 24 11.46 2.12 0.97
N ASP A 25 11.30 3.43 1.22
CA ASP A 25 12.09 4.18 2.20
C ASP A 25 11.88 3.62 3.61
N TYR A 26 10.62 3.33 3.97
CA TYR A 26 10.28 2.68 5.23
C TYR A 26 10.96 1.31 5.37
N PHE A 27 10.88 0.44 4.35
CA PHE A 27 11.53 -0.87 4.39
C PHE A 27 13.05 -0.75 4.48
N ALA A 28 13.65 0.22 3.78
CA ALA A 28 15.08 0.49 3.86
C ALA A 28 15.48 0.92 5.29
N ALA A 29 14.70 1.79 5.92
CA ALA A 29 14.92 2.21 7.30
C ALA A 29 14.81 1.05 8.30
N VAL A 30 13.75 0.22 8.19
CA VAL A 30 13.55 -0.95 9.07
C VAL A 30 14.64 -2.01 8.84
N ARG A 31 15.06 -2.27 7.60
CA ARG A 31 16.20 -3.17 7.32
C ARG A 31 17.50 -2.66 7.94
N LYS A 32 17.79 -1.36 7.82
CA LYS A 32 18.96 -0.74 8.46
C LYS A 32 18.89 -0.86 9.98
N MET A 33 17.72 -0.64 10.56
CA MET A 33 17.48 -0.83 11.99
C MET A 33 17.77 -2.27 12.42
N GLU A 34 17.22 -3.28 11.74
CA GLU A 34 17.47 -4.70 12.03
C GLU A 34 18.96 -5.09 11.94
N GLN A 35 19.70 -4.50 11.00
CA GLN A 35 21.15 -4.73 10.86
C GLN A 35 21.97 -4.03 11.95
N THR A 36 21.47 -2.93 12.51
CA THR A 36 22.17 -2.13 13.51
C THR A 36 21.89 -2.63 14.93
N VAL A 37 20.64 -3.02 15.21
CA VAL A 37 20.18 -3.48 16.52
C VAL A 37 20.48 -4.97 16.69
N MET A 38 21.72 -5.28 17.07
CA MET A 38 22.18 -6.66 17.27
C MET A 38 21.57 -7.35 18.50
N PHE A 39 21.19 -6.57 19.52
CA PHE A 39 20.62 -7.06 20.77
C PHE A 39 19.36 -6.26 21.14
N PRO A 40 18.18 -6.61 20.58
CA PRO A 40 16.95 -5.85 20.79
C PRO A 40 16.52 -5.75 22.26
N SER A 41 16.89 -6.72 23.10
CA SER A 41 16.59 -6.71 24.54
C SER A 41 17.19 -5.51 25.28
N LEU A 42 18.22 -4.87 24.73
CA LEU A 42 18.80 -3.64 25.29
C LEU A 42 17.87 -2.43 25.17
N LEU A 43 16.80 -2.54 24.39
CA LEU A 43 15.81 -1.48 24.19
C LEU A 43 14.65 -1.55 25.21
N LEU A 44 14.57 -2.61 26.03
CA LEU A 44 13.53 -2.78 27.03
C LEU A 44 13.62 -1.69 28.10
N GLY A 45 12.48 -1.06 28.42
CA GLY A 45 12.39 0.02 29.40
C GLY A 45 13.07 1.33 28.99
N VAL A 46 13.58 1.44 27.77
CA VAL A 46 14.10 2.71 27.22
C VAL A 46 12.93 3.45 26.59
N SER A 47 12.56 4.60 27.15
CA SER A 47 11.47 5.43 26.62
C SER A 47 11.97 6.34 25.49
N LEU A 48 11.11 6.58 24.50
CA LEU A 48 11.35 7.60 23.48
C LEU A 48 11.05 8.97 24.09
N GLU A 49 11.90 9.98 23.82
CA GLU A 49 11.88 11.29 24.52
C GLU A 49 10.54 12.08 24.44
N ASN A 50 9.52 11.59 23.73
CA ASN A 50 8.19 12.20 23.68
C ASN A 50 7.06 11.16 23.51
N GLN A 51 6.19 11.07 24.52
CA GLN A 51 4.73 10.83 24.43
C GLN A 51 4.16 9.41 24.23
N ASP A 52 4.84 8.36 24.70
CA ASP A 52 4.23 7.03 24.69
C ASP A 52 4.77 6.20 25.87
N ASP A 53 3.93 5.48 26.62
CA ASP A 53 4.46 4.50 27.62
C ASP A 53 5.04 3.25 26.96
N LYS A 54 5.22 3.26 25.63
CA LYS A 54 5.87 2.18 24.90
C LYS A 54 7.38 2.33 25.00
N ASP A 55 8.06 1.22 25.28
CA ASP A 55 9.52 1.22 25.22
C ASP A 55 10.03 1.04 23.78
N LEU A 56 11.32 1.32 23.56
CA LEU A 56 11.94 1.20 22.25
C LEU A 56 11.90 -0.24 21.71
N HIS A 57 11.81 -1.26 22.56
CA HIS A 57 11.67 -2.64 22.13
C HIS A 57 10.28 -2.92 21.55
N GLU A 58 9.23 -2.33 22.11
CA GLU A 58 7.88 -2.39 21.58
C GLU A 58 7.78 -1.70 20.22
N TYR A 59 8.36 -0.51 20.06
CA TYR A 59 8.44 0.14 18.74
C TYR A 59 9.25 -0.66 17.72
N TYR A 60 10.39 -1.22 18.14
CA TYR A 60 11.19 -2.10 17.29
C TYR A 60 10.36 -3.29 16.77
N SER A 61 9.56 -3.89 17.65
CA SER A 61 8.68 -5.01 17.30
C SER A 61 7.54 -4.60 16.35
N LEU A 62 6.88 -3.47 16.63
CA LEU A 62 5.82 -2.89 15.80
C LEU A 62 6.31 -2.62 14.37
N LEU A 63 7.45 -1.93 14.23
CA LEU A 63 8.05 -1.60 12.94
C LEU A 63 8.41 -2.86 12.14
N LYS A 64 8.84 -3.94 12.81
CA LYS A 64 9.09 -5.21 12.13
C LYS A 64 7.81 -5.90 11.67
N SER A 65 6.77 -5.87 12.50
CA SER A 65 5.48 -6.48 12.17
C SER A 65 4.85 -5.82 10.94
N ILE A 66 4.80 -4.49 10.92
CA ILE A 66 4.26 -3.72 9.78
C ILE A 66 5.07 -3.97 8.49
N LYS A 67 6.41 -3.97 8.55
CA LYS A 67 7.26 -4.34 7.40
C LYS A 67 6.91 -5.74 6.90
N LEU A 68 6.81 -6.72 7.79
CA LEU A 68 6.49 -8.10 7.42
C LEU A 68 5.11 -8.22 6.76
N ALA A 69 4.10 -7.54 7.32
CA ALA A 69 2.74 -7.49 6.76
C ALA A 69 2.72 -6.87 5.36
N ALA A 70 3.55 -5.84 5.14
CA ALA A 70 3.65 -5.14 3.88
C ALA A 70 4.44 -5.92 2.81
N GLU A 71 5.50 -6.65 3.18
CA GLU A 71 6.33 -7.46 2.27
C GLU A 71 5.68 -8.82 1.93
N GLY A 72 4.98 -9.44 2.87
CA GLY A 72 4.46 -10.81 2.74
C GLY A 72 3.15 -10.95 1.97
N GLY A 73 2.51 -9.84 1.59
CA GLY A 73 1.07 -9.81 1.36
C GLY A 73 0.32 -10.13 2.66
N LEU A 74 -0.89 -9.59 2.84
CA LEU A 74 -1.73 -9.97 4.00
C LEU A 74 -1.95 -11.49 3.97
N LYS A 75 -1.12 -12.27 4.67
CA LYS A 75 -1.50 -13.59 5.12
C LYS A 75 -2.55 -13.32 6.18
N GLU A 76 -3.78 -13.62 5.83
CA GLU A 76 -4.97 -13.60 6.67
C GLU A 76 -4.65 -14.39 7.95
N LYS A 77 -4.08 -13.72 8.94
CA LYS A 77 -3.88 -14.27 10.27
C LYS A 77 -5.23 -14.09 10.93
N SER A 78 -5.99 -15.18 10.93
CA SER A 78 -7.24 -15.35 11.66
C SER A 78 -7.24 -14.53 12.95
N LEU A 79 -8.19 -13.60 13.05
CA LEU A 79 -8.51 -12.77 14.20
C LEU A 79 -8.51 -13.62 15.50
N GLY A 80 -7.44 -13.51 16.27
CA GLY A 80 -7.38 -13.93 17.66
C GLY A 80 -7.24 -12.68 18.51
N LEU A 81 -8.32 -12.28 19.17
CA LEU A 81 -8.32 -11.18 20.13
C LEU A 81 -7.32 -11.46 21.26
N PRO A 82 -6.66 -10.42 21.76
CA PRO A 82 -6.52 -10.23 23.20
C PRO A 82 -7.31 -8.99 23.64
N GLU A 83 -7.92 -9.15 24.81
CA GLU A 83 -8.75 -8.18 25.52
C GLU A 83 -7.94 -6.97 26.02
N GLU A 84 -8.70 -5.88 26.21
CA GLU A 84 -8.44 -4.57 26.83
C GLU A 84 -7.08 -4.28 27.51
N ASP A 85 -6.47 -3.13 27.15
CA ASP A 85 -6.35 -1.97 28.07
C ASP A 85 -5.95 -0.72 27.25
N GLY A 86 -6.42 0.45 27.71
CA GLY A 86 -6.51 1.68 26.94
C GLY A 86 -5.19 2.23 26.41
N LYS A 87 -5.18 2.55 25.11
CA LYS A 87 -4.40 3.64 24.49
C LYS A 87 -5.02 4.00 23.16
N GLU A 88 -5.72 5.13 23.16
CA GLU A 88 -6.35 5.74 21.97
C GLU A 88 -5.32 6.32 20.97
N GLU A 89 -4.01 6.11 21.18
CA GLU A 89 -3.02 6.21 20.09
C GLU A 89 -3.08 4.90 19.28
N ALA A 90 -4.12 4.89 18.44
CA ALA A 90 -4.59 3.82 17.59
C ALA A 90 -3.46 2.90 17.12
N ASP A 91 -3.59 1.62 17.45
CA ASP A 91 -2.82 0.50 16.92
C ASP A 91 -2.40 0.75 15.46
N LEU A 92 -1.19 1.30 15.28
CA LEU A 92 -0.69 1.74 13.97
C LEU A 92 -0.60 0.55 13.01
N GLU A 93 -0.40 -0.64 13.54
CA GLU A 93 -0.44 -1.90 12.79
C GLU A 93 -1.86 -2.18 12.30
N GLY A 94 -2.86 -2.10 13.18
CA GLY A 94 -4.28 -2.20 12.81
C GLY A 94 -4.72 -1.18 11.76
N LEU A 95 -4.33 0.09 11.91
CA LEU A 95 -4.63 1.14 10.94
C LEU A 95 -3.94 0.89 9.59
N PHE A 96 -2.67 0.48 9.60
CA PHE A 96 -1.94 0.12 8.39
C PHE A 96 -2.65 -1.03 7.66
N HIS A 97 -2.99 -2.10 8.37
CA HIS A 97 -3.72 -3.25 7.84
C HIS A 97 -5.05 -2.83 7.23
N PHE A 98 -5.83 -2.04 7.95
CA PHE A 98 -7.13 -1.55 7.48
C PHE A 98 -6.99 -0.77 6.17
N HIS A 99 -6.11 0.24 6.12
CA HIS A 99 -5.96 1.09 4.94
C HIS A 99 -5.44 0.35 3.71
N VAL A 100 -4.45 -0.53 3.88
CA VAL A 100 -3.92 -1.35 2.77
C VAL A 100 -4.99 -2.33 2.27
N SER A 101 -5.75 -2.95 3.16
CA SER A 101 -6.84 -3.86 2.79
C SER A 101 -7.96 -3.14 2.03
N CYS A 102 -8.37 -1.97 2.50
CA CYS A 102 -9.36 -1.14 1.80
C CYS A 102 -8.87 -0.74 0.41
N LEU A 103 -7.61 -0.30 0.29
CA LEU A 103 -7.02 0.06 -1.00
C LEU A 103 -7.00 -1.14 -1.96
N HIS A 104 -6.57 -2.31 -1.47
CA HIS A 104 -6.58 -3.56 -2.24
C HIS A 104 -7.99 -3.88 -2.74
N HIS A 105 -8.99 -3.86 -1.86
CA HIS A 105 -10.38 -4.15 -2.22
C HIS A 105 -10.90 -3.21 -3.32
N ILE A 106 -10.68 -1.90 -3.17
CA ILE A 106 -11.09 -0.90 -4.15
C ILE A 106 -10.41 -1.16 -5.51
N LEU A 107 -9.11 -1.39 -5.52
CA LEU A 107 -8.36 -1.66 -6.75
C LEU A 107 -8.82 -2.94 -7.44
N THR A 108 -9.11 -4.01 -6.69
CA THR A 108 -9.66 -5.26 -7.22
C THR A 108 -11.02 -5.02 -7.89
N ARG A 109 -11.92 -4.28 -7.23
CA ARG A 109 -13.24 -3.94 -7.80
C ARG A 109 -13.11 -3.11 -9.07
N LEU A 110 -12.27 -2.07 -9.06
CA LEU A 110 -12.03 -1.23 -10.24
C LEU A 110 -11.43 -2.03 -11.40
N THR A 111 -10.52 -2.95 -11.12
CA THR A 111 -9.93 -3.85 -12.13
C THR A 111 -11.00 -4.75 -12.76
N GLY A 112 -11.89 -5.32 -11.95
CA GLY A 112 -13.03 -6.12 -12.46
C GLY A 112 -13.97 -5.30 -13.34
N MET A 113 -14.26 -4.05 -12.96
CA MET A 113 -15.06 -3.13 -13.78
C MET A 113 -14.37 -2.83 -15.12
N ALA A 114 -13.08 -2.52 -15.11
CA ALA A 114 -12.31 -2.27 -16.33
C ALA A 114 -12.34 -3.47 -17.28
N ASN A 115 -12.10 -4.67 -16.75
CA ASN A 115 -12.17 -5.91 -17.53
C ASN A 115 -13.56 -6.12 -18.14
N THR A 116 -14.62 -5.88 -17.38
CA THR A 116 -16.01 -5.99 -17.87
C THR A 116 -16.27 -5.05 -19.04
N VAL A 117 -15.83 -3.79 -18.93
CA VAL A 117 -15.94 -2.80 -20.01
C VAL A 117 -15.17 -3.27 -21.25
N THR A 118 -13.93 -3.73 -21.08
CA THR A 118 -13.11 -4.25 -22.19
C THR A 118 -13.75 -5.46 -22.86
N SER A 119 -14.27 -6.42 -22.09
CA SER A 119 -14.97 -7.59 -22.63
C SER A 119 -16.22 -7.21 -23.41
N LYS A 120 -17.02 -6.27 -22.89
CA LYS A 120 -18.24 -5.80 -23.58
C LYS A 120 -17.93 -5.04 -24.87
N TYR A 121 -16.89 -4.22 -24.86
CA TYR A 121 -16.43 -3.56 -26.08
C TYR A 121 -16.02 -4.57 -27.16
N ASN A 122 -15.25 -5.59 -26.79
CA ASN A 122 -14.81 -6.62 -27.73
C ASN A 122 -15.99 -7.45 -28.28
N GLU A 123 -17.01 -7.74 -27.45
CA GLU A 123 -18.24 -8.39 -27.88
C GLU A 123 -18.98 -7.57 -28.94
N ILE A 124 -19.14 -6.26 -28.72
CA ILE A 124 -19.77 -5.34 -29.68
C ILE A 124 -18.98 -5.30 -31.00
N MET A 125 -17.65 -5.17 -30.92
CA MET A 125 -16.80 -5.18 -32.12
C MET A 125 -16.92 -6.49 -32.90
N GLY A 126 -17.02 -7.62 -32.20
CA GLY A 126 -17.28 -8.92 -32.82
C GLY A 126 -18.64 -8.99 -33.52
N GLN A 127 -19.70 -8.50 -32.89
CA GLN A 127 -21.05 -8.46 -33.48
C GLN A 127 -21.11 -7.57 -34.72
N ILE A 128 -20.46 -6.40 -34.70
CA ILE A 128 -20.40 -5.51 -35.87
C ILE A 128 -19.70 -6.19 -37.04
N GLY A 129 -18.56 -6.84 -36.80
CA GLY A 129 -17.84 -7.57 -37.86
C GLY A 129 -18.64 -8.73 -38.46
N GLN A 130 -19.44 -9.43 -37.65
CA GLN A 130 -20.34 -10.50 -38.12
C GLN A 130 -21.54 -9.93 -38.90
N ASN A 131 -22.13 -8.82 -38.44
CA ASN A 131 -23.25 -8.17 -39.12
C ASN A 131 -22.83 -7.56 -40.47
N GLU A 132 -21.62 -7.02 -40.59
CA GLU A 132 -21.09 -6.52 -41.87
C GLU A 132 -20.89 -7.66 -42.89
N PHE A 133 -20.49 -8.85 -42.42
CA PHE A 133 -20.41 -10.06 -43.24
C PHE A 133 -21.79 -10.60 -43.64
N SER A 134 -22.79 -10.48 -42.76
CA SER A 134 -24.16 -10.93 -43.03
C SER A 134 -24.93 -10.01 -43.99
N LEU A 135 -24.57 -8.73 -44.10
CA LEU A 135 -25.21 -7.75 -45.00
C LEU A 135 -24.59 -7.72 -46.41
N ARG A 136 -23.57 -8.55 -46.67
CA ARG A 136 -22.83 -8.59 -47.93
C ARG A 136 -23.19 -9.78 -48.84
N TRP A 137 -24.23 -10.55 -48.49
CA TRP A 137 -24.77 -11.67 -49.28
C TRP A 137 -26.25 -11.49 -49.55
#